data_AF-A0AAU3RNJ4-F1
#
_entry.id   AF-A0AAU3RNJ4-F1
#
_cell.length_a   1.000
_cell.length_b   1.000
_cell.length_c   1.000
_cell.angle_alpha   90.00
_cell.angle_beta   90.00
_cell.angle_gamma   90.00
#
_symmetry.space_group_name_H-M   'P 1'
#
loop_
_entity.id
_entity.type
_entity.pdbx_description
1 polymer ?
#
loop_
_entity_poly.entity_id
_entity_poly.type
_entity_poly.pdbx_seq_one_letter_code
_entity_poly.pdbx_strand_id
1 'polypeptide(L)' 'MNDSSPQQYLVVANDEEQYSLWEAGRPVPLGWYDQGVRGTKEECLAHVERVWTDMRPLSLRVSMAG' A
#
# COMPACT_ATOMS: atom_id res chain seq x y z
N MET A 1 14.77 22.08 -13.08
CA MET A 1 14.12 21.96 -11.77
C MET A 1 13.12 20.82 -11.87
N ASN A 2 13.43 19.65 -11.30
CA ASN A 2 12.45 18.57 -11.19
C ASN A 2 11.72 18.79 -9.87
N ASP A 3 10.57 19.45 -9.91
CA ASP A 3 9.67 19.54 -8.76
C ASP A 3 9.06 18.15 -8.54
N SER A 4 9.88 17.22 -8.04
CA SER A 4 9.39 15.99 -7.45
C SER A 4 8.96 16.31 -6.04
N SER A 5 7.91 17.12 -5.91
CA SER A 5 7.12 17.13 -4.69
C SER A 5 6.76 15.66 -4.41
N PRO A 6 7.20 15.05 -3.30
CA PRO A 6 6.93 13.64 -3.05
C PRO A 6 5.41 13.49 -2.91
N GLN A 7 4.75 13.01 -3.97
CA GLN A 7 3.33 12.67 -3.89
C GLN A 7 3.18 11.65 -2.77
N GLN A 8 2.49 12.05 -1.71
CA GLN A 8 2.14 11.15 -0.63
C GLN A 8 0.99 10.26 -1.09
N TYR A 9 1.19 8.96 -0.96
CA TYR A 9 0.16 7.96 -1.15
C TYR A 9 -0.24 7.41 0.22
N LEU A 10 -1.46 6.91 0.31
CA LEU A 10 -1.91 6.07 1.40
C LEU A 10 -2.38 4.73 0.87
N VAL A 11 -2.33 3.73 1.74
CA VAL A 11 -2.91 2.42 1.46
C VAL A 11 -4.38 2.45 1.88
N VAL A 12 -5.26 2.16 0.93
CA VAL A 12 -6.68 1.96 1.18
C VAL A 12 -7.02 0.50 0.99
N ALA A 13 -7.97 0.00 1.78
CA ALA A 13 -8.56 -1.31 1.60
C ALA A 13 -10.08 -1.19 1.48
N ASN A 14 -10.71 -2.07 0.72
CA ASN A 14 -12.16 -2.17 0.67
C ASN A 14 -12.67 -3.34 1.53
N ASP A 15 -13.99 -3.50 1.58
CA ASP A 15 -14.66 -4.63 2.26
C ASP A 15 -14.33 -6.00 1.64
N GLU A 16 -13.76 -6.04 0.43
CA GLU A 16 -13.32 -7.27 -0.26
C GLU A 16 -11.84 -7.60 -0.01
N GLU A 17 -11.21 -6.98 0.99
CA GLU A 17 -9.79 -7.14 1.34
C GLU A 17 -8.82 -6.84 0.18
N GLN A 18 -9.25 -5.99 -0.76
CA GLN A 18 -8.42 -5.51 -1.85
C GLN A 18 -7.67 -4.26 -1.40
N TYR A 19 -6.35 -4.29 -1.57
CA TYR A 19 -5.50 -3.16 -1.25
C TYR A 19 -5.23 -2.31 -2.51
N SER A 20 -5.31 -0.99 -2.37
CA SER A 20 -4.94 -0.05 -3.43
C SER A 20 -4.19 1.15 -2.87
N LEU A 21 -3.41 1.80 -3.75
CA LEU A 21 -2.72 3.03 -3.43
C LEU A 21 -3.61 4.22 -3.82
N TRP A 22 -3.86 5.10 -2.86
CA TRP A 22 -4.65 6.32 -3.05
C TRP A 22 -3.82 7.56 -2.77
N GLU A 23 -4.09 8.68 -3.45
CA GLU A 23 -3.36 9.94 -3.20
C GLU A 23 -3.82 10.56 -1.87
N ALA A 24 -2.88 10.91 -0.98
CA ALA A 24 -3.18 11.50 0.33
C ALA A 24 -3.84 12.87 0.26
N GLY A 25 -3.74 13.56 -0.88
CA GLY A 25 -4.43 14.82 -1.12
C GLY A 25 -5.87 14.67 -1.58
N ARG A 26 -6.38 13.45 -1.81
CA ARG A 26 -7.74 13.22 -2.32
C ARG A 26 -8.63 12.55 -1.28
N PRO A 27 -9.92 12.90 -1.21
CA PRO A 27 -10.87 12.18 -0.37
C PRO A 27 -10.95 10.72 -0.82
N VAL A 28 -11.00 9.79 0.15
CA VAL A 28 -11.13 8.36 -0.10
C VAL A 28 -12.56 8.07 -0.58
N PRO A 29 -12.74 7.28 -1.65
CA PRO A 29 -14.07 6.94 -2.16
C PRO A 29 -14.86 6.09 -1.16
N LEU A 30 -16.19 6.14 -1.26
CA LEU A 30 -17.08 5.37 -0.42
C LEU A 30 -16.83 3.85 -0.62
N GLY A 31 -16.75 3.09 0.47
CA GLY A 31 -16.42 1.65 0.44
C GLY A 31 -14.92 1.35 0.46
N TRP A 32 -14.07 2.39 0.57
CA TRP A 32 -12.64 2.25 0.81
C TRP A 32 -12.28 2.90 2.14
N TYR A 33 -11.33 2.28 2.84
CA TYR A 33 -10.90 2.67 4.18
C TYR A 33 -9.39 2.82 4.22
N ASP A 34 -8.91 3.95 4.73
CA ASP A 34 -7.50 4.17 5.02
C ASP A 34 -6.99 3.13 6.02
N GLN A 35 -5.87 2.48 5.71
CA GLN A 35 -5.22 1.50 6.57
C GLN A 35 -4.22 2.16 7.55
N GLY A 36 -4.11 3.49 7.56
CA GLY A 36 -3.18 4.24 8.40
C GLY A 36 -1.74 4.23 7.87
N VAL A 37 -1.51 3.71 6.66
CA VAL A 37 -0.20 3.65 6.02
C VAL A 37 -0.13 4.75 4.98
N ARG A 38 0.82 5.67 5.15
CA ARG A 38 1.04 6.80 4.25
C ARG A 38 2.52 7.03 4.05
N GLY A 39 2.91 7.40 2.84
CA GLY A 39 4.31 7.63 2.51
C GLY A 39 4.51 7.77 1.01
N THR A 40 5.70 7.44 0.55
CA THR A 40 5.98 7.36 -0.88
C THR A 40 5.23 6.18 -1.51
N LYS A 41 5.09 6.22 -2.84
CA LYS A 41 4.50 5.11 -3.60
C LYS A 41 5.21 3.79 -3.29
N GLU A 42 6.54 3.81 -3.20
CA GLU A 42 7.38 2.64 -2.94
C GLU A 42 7.17 2.08 -1.53
N GLU A 43 7.12 2.94 -0.49
CA GLU A 43 6.85 2.51 0.89
C GLU A 43 5.45 1.89 1.03
N CYS A 44 4.45 2.53 0.44
CA CYS A 44 3.07 2.04 0.48
C CYS A 44 2.95 0.74 -0.33
N LEU A 45 3.60 0.64 -1.50
CA LEU A 45 3.61 -0.58 -2.30
C LEU A 45 4.28 -1.73 -1.54
N ALA A 46 5.45 -1.50 -0.94
CA ALA A 46 6.15 -2.51 -0.13
C ALA A 46 5.34 -2.93 1.11
N HIS A 47 4.53 -2.03 1.68
CA HIS A 47 3.58 -2.38 2.73
C HIS A 47 2.44 -3.25 2.19
N VAL A 48 1.80 -2.86 1.09
CA VAL A 48 0.76 -3.65 0.42
C VAL A 48 1.31 -5.01 0.02
N GLU A 49 2.51 -5.10 -0.56
CA GLU A 49 3.16 -6.37 -0.88
C GLU A 49 3.45 -7.23 0.36
N ARG A 50 3.61 -6.63 1.55
CA ARG A 50 3.82 -7.34 2.84
C ARG A 50 2.52 -7.77 3.53
N VAL A 51 1.43 -7.02 3.33
CA VAL A 51 0.12 -7.32 3.93
C VAL A 51 -0.71 -8.19 3.00
N TRP A 52 -0.72 -7.85 1.72
CA TRP A 52 -1.33 -8.59 0.62
C TRP A 52 -0.44 -9.73 0.09
N THR A 53 0.58 -10.14 0.86
CA THR A 53 1.39 -11.34 0.55
C THR A 53 0.69 -12.64 0.92
N ASP A 54 -0.31 -12.61 1.81
CA ASP A 54 -1.05 -13.80 2.23
C ASP A 54 -2.20 -14.12 1.26
N MET A 55 -1.87 -14.19 -0.03
CA MET A 55 -2.69 -14.91 -1.00
C MET A 55 -2.19 -16.36 -1.20
N ARG A 56 -1.12 -16.80 -0.51
CA ARG A 56 -0.65 -18.21 -0.33
C ARG A 56 0.10 -18.39 1.00
N PRO A 57 -0.01 -19.58 1.65
CA PRO A 57 0.40 -19.79 3.04
C PRO A 57 1.92 -19.68 3.26
N LEU A 58 2.28 -19.22 4.47
CA LEU A 58 3.56 -19.08 5.20
C LEU A 58 4.88 -19.73 4.71
N SER A 59 4.91 -20.66 3.75
CA SER A 59 6.09 -21.39 3.31
C SER A 59 7.09 -20.62 2.41
N LEU A 60 6.78 -19.39 1.97
CA LEU A 60 7.66 -18.60 1.10
C LEU A 60 8.40 -17.44 1.81
N ARG A 61 8.31 -17.33 3.14
CA ARG A 61 8.89 -16.19 3.90
C ARG A 61 10.42 -16.20 4.04
N VAL A 62 11.14 -17.16 3.45
CA VAL A 62 12.61 -17.28 3.60
C VAL A 62 13.27 -17.46 2.23
N SER A 63 13.35 -16.39 1.45
CA SER A 63 14.34 -16.24 0.38
C SER A 63 14.34 -14.79 -0.10
N MET A 64 15.01 -13.89 0.64
CA MET A 64 15.72 -12.70 0.12
C MET A 64 16.28 -11.93 1.33
N ALA A 65 17.19 -12.61 2.03
CA ALA A 65 18.25 -12.01 2.83
C ALA A 65 19.47 -12.90 2.59
N GLY A 66 20.10 -12.71 1.43
CA GLY A 66 21.31 -13.40 0.98
C GLY A 66 22.04 -12.50 0.01
#